data_AF-A0A077ZKU3-F1
#
_entry.id   AF-A0A077ZKU3-F1
#
_cell.length_a   1.000
_cell.length_b   1.000
_cell.length_c   1.000
_cell.angle_alpha   90.00
_cell.angle_beta   90.00
_cell.angle_gamma   90.00
#
_symmetry.space_group_name_H-M   'P 1'
#
loop_
_entity.id
_entity.type
_entity.pdbx_description
1 polymer ?
#
loop_
_entity_poly.entity_id
_entity_poly.type
_entity_poly.pdbx_seq_one_letter_code
_entity_poly.pdbx_strand_id
1 'polypeptide(L)'
;MCYDVESCTETTCDKSSTQISPLVGAVKKARRYRLGTAALLETRRYQKRAELVMRRLPFQRLVRKITQEFKADLRFQVSTVLALQEATKAYMVGLLEGTNLCAIHGRRVTIVAKDIQMAQRIHGEPALKEEEDIAEHEVEVYRQHLEMLHVDFTERFSDILNLKIPQRVIDPMCSAGEVEMELHEEQIELQSNEELKLKSGYQQF
;
A
#
# COMPACT_ATOMS: atom_id res chain seq x y z
N MET A 1 -2.46 -28.16 32.68
CA MET A 1 -2.57 -29.53 32.14
C MET A 1 -1.84 -29.56 30.81
N CYS A 2 -1.03 -30.60 30.58
CA CYS A 2 0.14 -30.69 29.68
C CYS A 2 1.37 -29.97 30.30
N TYR A 3 2.53 -30.60 30.50
CA TYR A 3 3.23 -31.61 29.69
C TYR A 3 4.05 -32.56 30.58
N ASP A 4 3.95 -33.87 30.32
CA ASP A 4 4.92 -34.86 30.82
C ASP A 4 6.03 -35.07 29.78
N VAL A 5 7.24 -35.13 30.31
CA VAL A 5 8.55 -35.29 29.68
C VAL A 5 9.04 -36.71 29.97
N GLU A 6 9.96 -37.21 29.14
CA GLU A 6 10.77 -38.44 29.29
C GLU A 6 10.11 -39.80 28.99
N SER A 7 10.62 -40.49 27.96
CA SER A 7 11.79 -41.37 28.12
C SER A 7 12.11 -42.11 26.82
N CYS A 8 13.41 -42.21 26.50
CA CYS A 8 13.95 -43.12 25.50
C CYS A 8 14.63 -44.26 26.25
N THR A 9 14.26 -45.50 25.94
CA THR A 9 15.10 -46.68 26.22
C THR A 9 15.04 -47.64 25.05
N GLU A 10 16.24 -48.07 24.66
CA GLU A 10 16.57 -48.97 23.55
C GLU A 10 15.85 -50.32 23.67
N THR A 11 15.39 -50.85 22.53
CA THR A 11 15.24 -52.29 22.34
C THR A 11 15.78 -52.68 20.96
N THR A 12 16.80 -53.51 20.99
CA THR A 12 17.36 -54.28 19.88
C THR A 12 16.29 -55.21 19.32
N CYS A 13 16.20 -55.36 17.99
CA CYS A 13 15.53 -56.53 17.41
C CYS A 13 16.11 -56.94 16.06
N ASP A 14 16.24 -58.25 15.95
CA ASP A 14 17.00 -59.03 14.98
C ASP A 14 16.52 -58.96 13.53
N LYS A 15 17.49 -59.25 12.65
CA LYS A 15 17.38 -59.32 11.20
C LYS A 15 16.34 -60.37 10.76
N SER A 16 15.34 -59.93 10.00
CA SER A 16 14.63 -60.81 9.06
C SER A 16 14.58 -60.17 7.67
N SER A 17 15.09 -60.94 6.71
CA SER A 17 15.17 -60.63 5.29
C SER A 17 13.78 -60.63 4.68
N THR A 18 13.29 -59.48 4.22
CA THR A 18 12.29 -59.42 3.14
C THR A 18 12.61 -58.19 2.31
N GLN A 19 13.15 -58.41 1.11
CA GLN A 19 13.40 -57.36 0.12
C GLN A 19 12.06 -56.80 -0.36
N ILE A 20 11.59 -55.70 0.23
CA ILE A 20 10.59 -54.83 -0.35
C ILE A 20 11.37 -53.64 -0.92
N SER A 21 11.69 -53.69 -2.20
CA SER A 21 12.28 -52.57 -2.94
C SER A 21 11.40 -51.34 -2.76
N PRO A 22 11.88 -50.23 -2.16
CA PRO A 22 11.09 -49.03 -2.12
C PRO A 22 11.14 -48.44 -3.53
N LEU A 23 9.99 -48.41 -4.23
CA LEU A 23 9.78 -47.62 -5.44
C LEU A 23 9.79 -46.13 -5.05
N VAL A 24 10.93 -45.65 -4.54
CA VAL A 24 11.16 -44.24 -4.26
C VAL A 24 11.65 -43.64 -5.56
N GLY A 25 10.69 -43.19 -6.37
CA GLY A 25 10.97 -42.31 -7.50
C GLY A 25 11.83 -41.14 -7.01
N ALA A 26 12.90 -40.86 -7.72
CA ALA A 26 13.87 -39.82 -7.39
C ALA A 26 13.13 -38.54 -6.94
N VAL A 27 13.25 -38.20 -5.66
CA VAL A 27 12.71 -36.95 -5.11
C VAL A 27 13.41 -35.83 -5.86
N LYS A 28 12.71 -35.20 -6.82
CA LYS A 28 13.23 -34.04 -7.56
C LYS A 28 13.65 -33.00 -6.53
N LYS A 29 14.93 -32.59 -6.58
CA LYS A 29 15.51 -31.58 -5.68
C LYS A 29 14.56 -30.39 -5.59
N ALA A 30 14.14 -30.03 -4.37
CA ALA A 30 13.25 -28.91 -4.14
C ALA A 30 13.85 -27.64 -4.78
N ARG A 31 13.12 -27.03 -5.71
CA ARG A 31 13.58 -25.83 -6.42
C ARG A 31 13.51 -24.65 -5.46
N ARG A 32 14.67 -24.12 -5.07
CA ARG A 32 14.77 -22.87 -4.30
C ARG A 32 14.54 -21.68 -5.24
N TYR A 33 13.72 -20.72 -4.81
CA TYR A 33 13.60 -19.43 -5.49
C TYR A 33 14.94 -18.68 -5.48
N ARG A 34 15.23 -17.92 -6.54
CA ARG A 34 16.34 -16.98 -6.52
C ARG A 34 16.08 -15.90 -5.47
N LEU A 35 17.13 -15.36 -4.89
CA LEU A 35 17.05 -14.24 -3.94
C LEU A 35 16.23 -13.09 -4.58
N GLY A 36 15.34 -12.48 -3.80
CA GLY A 36 14.40 -11.45 -4.27
C GLY A 36 13.12 -11.97 -4.93
N THR A 37 13.11 -13.17 -5.54
CA THR A 37 11.89 -13.69 -6.19
C THR A 37 10.75 -13.92 -5.19
N ALA A 38 11.05 -14.54 -4.04
CA ALA A 38 10.05 -14.77 -3.00
C ALA A 38 9.48 -13.45 -2.44
N ALA A 39 10.36 -12.47 -2.15
CA ALA A 39 9.97 -11.15 -1.67
C ALA A 39 9.04 -10.43 -2.65
N LEU A 40 9.34 -10.44 -3.95
CA LEU A 40 8.47 -9.83 -4.97
C LEU A 40 7.10 -10.52 -5.06
N LEU A 41 7.05 -11.85 -4.89
CA LEU A 41 5.79 -12.58 -4.86
C LEU A 41 4.96 -12.23 -3.63
N GLU A 42 5.59 -12.09 -2.47
CA GLU A 42 4.96 -11.66 -1.22
C GLU A 42 4.43 -10.23 -1.34
N THR A 43 5.24 -9.28 -1.82
CA THR A 43 4.81 -7.89 -2.05
C THR A 43 3.57 -7.84 -2.96
N ARG A 44 3.59 -8.55 -4.09
CA ARG A 44 2.44 -8.60 -5.01
C ARG A 44 1.22 -9.25 -4.38
N ARG A 45 1.40 -10.27 -3.54
CA ARG A 45 0.31 -10.92 -2.81
C ARG A 45 -0.34 -9.95 -1.82
N TYR A 46 0.46 -9.25 -1.02
CA TYR A 46 -0.03 -8.30 -0.02
C TYR A 46 -0.62 -7.03 -0.65
N GLN A 47 -0.12 -6.57 -1.79
CA GLN A 47 -0.73 -5.45 -2.52
C GLN A 47 -2.08 -5.80 -3.14
N LYS A 48 -2.27 -7.05 -3.59
CA LYS A 48 -3.56 -7.51 -4.15
C LYS A 48 -4.65 -7.72 -3.11
N ARG A 49 -4.28 -7.95 -1.84
CA ARG A 49 -5.21 -8.31 -0.77
C ARG A 49 -5.14 -7.29 0.35
N ALA A 50 -6.27 -6.67 0.69
CA ALA A 50 -6.38 -5.84 1.87
C ALA A 50 -6.51 -6.66 3.17
N GLU A 51 -5.71 -7.71 3.36
CA GLU A 51 -5.76 -8.52 4.59
C GLU A 51 -5.07 -7.80 5.76
N LEU A 52 -5.57 -8.02 6.98
CA LEU A 52 -4.90 -7.57 8.20
C LEU A 52 -3.64 -8.42 8.41
N VAL A 53 -2.46 -7.79 8.30
CA VAL A 53 -1.16 -8.48 8.41
C VAL A 53 -0.86 -8.89 9.85
N MET A 54 -1.29 -8.08 10.82
CA MET A 54 -1.08 -8.35 12.25
C MET A 54 -2.13 -9.32 12.80
N ARG A 55 -1.71 -10.26 13.66
CA ARG A 55 -2.64 -11.14 14.37
C ARG A 55 -3.49 -10.32 15.36
N ARG A 56 -4.80 -10.58 15.37
CA ARG A 56 -5.77 -9.82 16.19
C ARG A 56 -5.47 -9.86 17.69
N LEU A 57 -5.17 -11.04 18.24
CA LEU A 57 -5.01 -11.22 19.69
C LEU A 57 -3.75 -10.51 20.25
N PRO A 58 -2.54 -10.64 19.65
CA PRO A 58 -1.38 -9.85 20.07
C PRO A 58 -1.61 -8.33 19.98
N PHE A 59 -2.21 -7.84 18.89
CA PHE A 59 -2.50 -6.41 18.72
C PHE A 59 -3.47 -5.91 19.80
N GLN A 60 -4.53 -6.67 20.09
CA GLN A 60 -5.45 -6.34 21.16
C GLN A 60 -4.75 -6.28 22.54
N ARG A 61 -3.85 -7.22 22.84
CA ARG A 61 -3.07 -7.21 24.10
C ARG A 61 -2.20 -5.95 24.19
N LEU A 62 -1.57 -5.55 23.08
CA LEU A 62 -0.77 -4.32 23.02
C LEU A 62 -1.61 -3.06 23.27
N VAL A 63 -2.76 -2.93 22.58
CA VAL A 63 -3.68 -1.81 22.78
C VAL A 63 -4.11 -1.72 24.25
N ARG A 64 -4.49 -2.86 24.86
CA ARG A 64 -4.85 -2.90 26.29
C ARG A 64 -3.70 -2.45 27.19
N LYS A 65 -2.48 -2.94 26.94
CA LYS A 65 -1.29 -2.55 27.71
C LYS A 65 -1.07 -1.03 27.68
N ILE A 66 -1.09 -0.42 26.49
CA ILE A 66 -0.90 1.03 26.33
C ILE A 66 -2.03 1.79 27.03
N THR A 67 -3.29 1.39 26.82
CA THR A 67 -4.45 2.12 27.37
C THR A 67 -4.55 2.05 28.89
N GLN A 68 -4.00 0.98 29.50
CA GLN A 68 -3.96 0.80 30.95
C GLN A 68 -3.09 1.86 31.64
N GLU A 69 -2.11 2.44 30.95
CA GLU A 69 -1.27 3.53 31.47
C GLU A 69 -2.04 4.85 31.60
N PHE A 70 -3.14 5.03 30.84
CA PHE A 70 -3.96 6.24 30.86
C PHE A 70 -5.19 6.10 31.74
N LYS A 71 -5.90 4.97 31.65
CA LYS A 71 -7.12 4.72 32.43
C LYS A 71 -7.33 3.22 32.63
N ALA A 72 -7.42 2.82 33.90
CA ALA A 72 -7.78 1.46 34.26
C ALA A 72 -9.22 1.12 33.82
N ASP A 73 -9.46 -0.17 33.55
CA ASP A 73 -10.78 -0.76 33.27
C ASP A 73 -11.52 -0.28 32.01
N LEU A 74 -10.79 0.18 30.99
CA LEU A 74 -11.37 0.49 29.68
C LEU A 74 -11.85 -0.77 28.93
N ARG A 75 -13.11 -0.72 28.48
CA ARG A 75 -13.73 -1.71 27.59
C ARG A 75 -13.69 -1.18 26.15
N PHE A 76 -13.19 -2.00 25.23
CA PHE A 76 -13.16 -1.70 23.80
C PHE A 76 -14.20 -2.52 23.06
N GLN A 77 -14.91 -1.88 22.13
CA GLN A 77 -15.70 -2.59 21.13
C GLN A 77 -14.75 -3.30 20.15
N VAL A 78 -15.20 -4.42 19.59
CA VAL A 78 -14.40 -5.17 18.60
C VAL A 78 -14.10 -4.30 17.37
N SER A 79 -15.06 -3.49 16.92
CA SER A 79 -14.88 -2.54 15.81
C SER A 79 -13.81 -1.50 16.10
N THR A 80 -13.71 -0.98 17.33
CA THR A 80 -12.67 -0.02 17.73
C THR A 80 -11.28 -0.63 17.60
N VAL A 81 -11.09 -1.88 18.06
CA VAL A 81 -9.79 -2.56 17.93
C VAL A 81 -9.44 -2.80 16.46
N LEU A 82 -10.41 -3.15 15.62
CA LEU A 82 -10.21 -3.31 14.18
C LEU A 82 -9.87 -1.99 13.49
N ALA A 83 -10.55 -0.90 13.85
CA ALA A 83 -10.27 0.43 13.31
C ALA A 83 -8.86 0.91 13.68
N LEU A 84 -8.45 0.72 14.94
CA LEU A 84 -7.07 1.00 15.37
C LEU A 84 -6.07 0.14 14.57
N GLN A 85 -6.39 -1.14 14.36
CA GLN A 85 -5.51 -2.03 13.62
C GLN A 85 -5.35 -1.62 12.15
N GLU A 86 -6.44 -1.22 11.48
CA GLU A 86 -6.38 -0.74 10.10
C GLU A 86 -5.65 0.60 9.99
N ALA A 87 -5.87 1.53 10.94
CA ALA A 87 -5.16 2.79 11.00
C ALA A 87 -3.64 2.59 11.22
N THR A 88 -3.25 1.72 12.16
CA THR A 88 -1.84 1.38 12.39
C THR A 88 -1.21 0.74 11.14
N LYS A 89 -1.93 -0.18 10.47
CA LYS A 89 -1.47 -0.78 9.22
C LYS A 89 -1.26 0.28 8.14
N ALA A 90 -2.22 1.17 7.93
CA ALA A 90 -2.12 2.24 6.93
C ALA A 90 -0.92 3.16 7.20
N TYR A 91 -0.73 3.56 8.46
CA TYR A 91 0.43 4.34 8.90
C TYR A 91 1.75 3.63 8.62
N MET A 92 1.87 2.35 9.01
CA MET A 92 3.10 1.58 8.78
C MET A 92 3.39 1.38 7.29
N VAL A 93 2.38 1.15 6.45
CA VAL A 93 2.55 1.03 5.00
C VAL A 93 3.04 2.35 4.41
N GLY A 94 2.41 3.48 4.74
CA GLY A 94 2.84 4.79 4.26
C GLY A 94 4.27 5.14 4.68
N LEU A 95 4.63 4.86 5.95
CA LEU A 95 5.99 5.05 6.44
C LEU A 95 7.00 4.17 5.67
N LEU A 96 6.65 2.91 5.42
CA LEU A 96 7.53 1.98 4.69
C LEU A 96 7.64 2.32 3.20
N GLU A 97 6.61 2.89 2.58
CA GLU A 97 6.69 3.42 1.21
C GLU A 97 7.70 4.58 1.13
N GLY A 98 7.60 5.56 2.04
CA GLY A 98 8.57 6.66 2.14
C GLY A 98 9.98 6.17 2.47
N THR A 99 10.10 5.20 3.39
CA THR A 99 11.38 4.55 3.74
C THR A 99 12.00 3.85 2.52
N ASN A 100 11.19 3.14 1.73
CA ASN A 100 11.66 2.46 0.53
C ASN A 100 12.16 3.46 -0.53
N LEU A 101 11.48 4.61 -0.68
CA LEU A 101 11.95 5.69 -1.55
C LEU A 101 13.30 6.25 -1.08
N CYS A 102 13.50 6.44 0.23
CA CYS A 102 14.77 6.87 0.80
C CYS A 102 15.90 5.85 0.54
N ALA A 103 15.60 4.55 0.68
CA ALA A 103 16.56 3.49 0.38
C ALA A 103 16.96 3.48 -1.10
N ILE A 104 15.97 3.60 -2.01
CA ILE A 104 16.19 3.68 -3.47
C ILE A 104 17.02 4.92 -3.82
N HIS A 105 16.74 6.07 -3.20
CA HIS A 105 17.54 7.28 -3.38
C HIS A 105 19.00 7.03 -3.00
N GLY A 106 19.24 6.35 -1.88
CA GLY A 106 20.58 5.92 -1.43
C GLY A 106 21.20 4.77 -2.23
N ARG A 107 20.64 4.39 -3.38
CA ARG A 107 21.08 3.26 -4.23
C ARG A 107 21.13 1.91 -3.50
N ARG A 108 20.25 1.73 -2.51
CA ARG A 108 20.08 0.48 -1.75
C ARG A 108 18.72 -0.14 -2.03
N VAL A 109 18.65 -1.46 -1.91
CA VAL A 109 17.39 -2.24 -1.98
C VAL A 109 16.91 -2.65 -0.58
N THR A 110 17.81 -2.62 0.39
CA THR A 110 17.51 -2.94 1.79
C THR A 110 17.29 -1.65 2.57
N ILE A 111 16.11 -1.56 3.18
CA ILE A 111 15.77 -0.48 4.10
C ILE A 111 16.60 -0.59 5.39
N VAL A 112 17.04 0.53 5.93
CA VAL A 112 17.78 0.62 7.19
C VAL A 112 17.11 1.63 8.14
N ALA A 113 17.47 1.63 9.42
CA ALA A 113 16.89 2.54 10.42
C ALA A 113 17.00 4.02 10.02
N LYS A 114 18.12 4.41 9.40
CA LYS A 114 18.32 5.77 8.87
C LYS A 114 17.27 6.18 7.82
N ASP A 115 16.80 5.24 7.00
CA ASP A 115 15.77 5.53 5.99
C ASP A 115 14.43 5.85 6.63
N ILE A 116 14.10 5.16 7.74
CA ILE A 116 12.86 5.40 8.49
C ILE A 116 12.93 6.78 9.13
N GLN A 117 14.04 7.08 9.80
CA GLN A 117 14.25 8.39 10.43
C GLN A 117 14.19 9.51 9.38
N MET A 118 14.78 9.30 8.20
CA MET A 118 14.72 10.24 7.09
C MET A 118 13.27 10.44 6.59
N ALA A 119 12.53 9.35 6.38
CA ALA A 119 11.14 9.42 5.95
C ALA A 119 10.27 10.19 6.96
N GLN A 120 10.41 9.91 8.27
CA GLN A 120 9.68 10.62 9.32
C GLN A 120 10.00 12.12 9.35
N ARG A 121 11.28 12.48 9.17
CA ARG A 121 11.72 13.88 9.10
C ARG A 121 11.13 14.61 7.91
N ILE A 122 11.05 13.98 6.73
CA ILE A 122 10.41 14.56 5.54
C ILE A 122 8.90 14.73 5.75
N HIS A 123 8.24 13.75 6.37
CA HIS A 123 6.81 13.84 6.67
C HIS A 123 6.45 14.88 7.75
N GLY A 124 7.44 15.42 8.48
CA GLY A 124 7.21 16.35 9.58
C GLY A 124 6.66 15.69 10.84
N GLU A 125 6.82 14.37 10.97
CA GLU A 125 6.40 13.67 12.17
C GLU A 125 7.43 13.86 13.28
N PRO A 126 7.01 14.20 14.51
CA PRO A 126 7.94 14.31 15.63
C PRO A 126 8.54 12.93 15.88
N ALA A 127 9.86 12.80 15.67
CA ALA A 127 10.60 11.62 16.09
C ALA A 127 10.27 11.37 17.57
N LEU A 128 9.62 10.24 17.85
CA LEU A 128 9.46 9.78 19.22
C LEU A 128 10.87 9.64 19.78
N LYS A 129 11.21 10.53 20.72
CA LYS A 129 12.54 10.70 21.26
C LYS A 129 13.06 9.40 21.87
N GLU A 130 13.87 8.69 21.12
CA GLU A 130 15.04 7.98 21.63
C GLU A 130 16.22 8.43 20.78
N GLU A 131 17.25 8.92 21.46
CA GLU A 131 18.39 9.64 20.90
C GLU A 131 19.24 8.76 19.97
N GLU A 132 19.18 9.05 18.68
CA GLU A 132 20.34 8.98 17.79
C GLU A 132 20.31 10.26 16.94
N ASP A 133 21.16 11.23 17.28
CA ASP A 133 21.40 12.45 16.50
C ASP A 133 21.95 12.07 15.11
N ILE A 134 21.09 11.71 14.16
CA ILE A 134 21.43 11.94 12.75
C ILE A 134 21.45 13.45 12.59
N ALA A 135 22.65 14.02 12.46
CA ALA A 135 22.89 15.44 12.37
C ALA A 135 21.85 16.12 11.47
N GLU A 136 21.21 17.19 11.95
CA GLU A 136 20.27 18.00 11.17
C GLU A 136 20.85 18.39 9.80
N HIS A 137 22.18 18.50 9.72
CA HIS A 137 22.93 18.69 8.48
C HIS A 137 22.71 17.60 7.41
N GLU A 138 22.59 16.31 7.76
CA GLU A 138 22.31 15.25 6.77
C GLU A 138 20.94 15.44 6.12
N VAL A 139 19.95 15.88 6.90
CA VAL A 139 18.59 16.19 6.41
C VAL A 139 18.61 17.42 5.54
N GLU A 140 19.33 18.44 5.99
CA GLU A 140 19.40 19.74 5.31
C GLU A 140 20.12 19.62 3.96
N VAL A 141 21.21 18.86 3.87
CA VAL A 141 21.89 18.56 2.60
C VAL A 141 20.93 17.89 1.61
N TYR A 142 20.12 16.95 2.09
CA TYR A 142 19.16 16.28 1.23
C TYR A 142 18.00 17.18 0.81
N ARG A 143 17.47 18.00 1.74
CA ARG A 143 16.46 19.01 1.43
C ARG A 143 16.99 19.94 0.33
N GLN A 144 18.19 20.49 0.51
CA GLN A 144 18.84 21.37 -0.48
C GLN A 144 19.05 20.66 -1.81
N HIS A 145 19.43 19.38 -1.80
CA HIS A 145 19.56 18.60 -3.03
C HIS A 145 18.22 18.41 -3.75
N LEU A 146 17.15 18.10 -3.01
CA LEU A 146 15.81 18.00 -3.58
C LEU A 146 15.28 19.34 -4.09
N GLU A 147 15.54 20.43 -3.38
CA GLU A 147 15.18 21.78 -3.82
C GLU A 147 15.94 22.15 -5.10
N MET A 148 17.25 21.87 -5.18
CA MET A 148 18.04 22.07 -6.38
C MET A 148 17.50 21.26 -7.56
N LEU A 149 17.19 19.97 -7.34
CA LEU A 149 16.59 19.11 -8.36
C LEU A 149 15.20 19.59 -8.78
N HIS A 150 14.39 20.10 -7.85
CA HIS A 150 13.07 20.64 -8.15
C HIS A 150 13.20 21.91 -9.00
N VAL A 151 14.08 22.85 -8.62
CA VAL A 151 14.31 24.07 -9.40
C VAL A 151 14.77 23.71 -10.81
N ASP A 152 15.77 22.84 -10.92
CA ASP A 152 16.31 22.37 -12.20
C ASP A 152 15.25 21.63 -13.04
N PHE A 153 14.39 20.81 -12.42
CA PHE A 153 13.26 20.18 -13.10
C PHE A 153 12.23 21.20 -13.57
N THR A 154 11.85 22.17 -12.72
CA THR A 154 10.87 23.20 -13.06
C THR A 154 11.36 24.12 -14.16
N GLU A 155 12.64 24.47 -14.18
CA GLU A 155 13.25 25.26 -15.24
C GLU A 155 13.32 24.48 -16.55
N ARG A 156 13.84 23.23 -16.52
CA ARG A 156 14.00 22.41 -17.72
C ARG A 156 12.68 22.00 -18.37
N PHE A 157 11.65 21.77 -17.56
CA PHE A 157 10.33 21.31 -18.01
C PHE A 157 9.27 22.41 -17.90
N SER A 158 9.66 23.69 -17.83
CA SER A 158 8.72 24.82 -17.70
C SER A 158 7.68 24.84 -18.82
N ASP A 159 8.07 24.48 -20.05
CA ASP A 159 7.17 24.30 -21.18
C ASP A 159 6.13 23.20 -20.92
N ILE A 160 6.56 22.04 -20.44
CA ILE A 160 5.74 20.87 -20.14
C ILE A 160 4.83 21.10 -18.92
N LEU A 161 5.33 21.77 -17.89
CA LEU A 161 4.55 22.09 -16.69
C LEU A 161 3.46 23.14 -16.96
N ASN A 162 3.69 24.04 -17.92
CA ASN A 162 2.73 25.05 -18.33
C ASN A 162 1.76 24.59 -19.44
N LEU A 163 1.89 23.35 -19.92
CA LEU A 163 0.95 22.78 -20.87
C LEU A 163 -0.42 22.56 -20.20
N LYS A 164 -1.42 23.35 -20.61
CA LYS A 164 -2.82 23.09 -20.28
C LYS A 164 -3.29 21.85 -21.03
N ILE A 165 -3.31 20.70 -20.34
CA ILE A 165 -3.86 19.46 -20.87
C ILE A 165 -5.40 19.60 -20.86
N PRO A 166 -6.08 19.50 -22.02
CA PRO A 166 -7.54 19.50 -22.06
C PRO A 166 -8.12 18.37 -21.19
N GLN A 167 -9.20 18.63 -20.44
CA GLN A 167 -9.83 17.62 -19.55
C GLN A 167 -10.15 16.30 -20.27
N ARG A 168 -10.59 16.37 -21.55
CA ARG A 168 -10.81 15.19 -22.41
C ARG A 168 -9.59 14.27 -22.60
N VAL A 169 -8.37 14.79 -22.37
CA VAL A 169 -7.12 14.02 -22.46
C VAL A 169 -6.73 13.45 -21.10
N ILE A 170 -7.03 14.16 -20.01
CA ILE A 170 -6.79 13.71 -18.64
C ILE A 170 -7.74 12.55 -18.31
N ASP A 171 -9.03 12.76 -18.57
CA ASP A 171 -10.07 11.78 -18.34
C ASP A 171 -10.99 11.66 -19.56
N PRO A 172 -10.65 10.75 -20.51
CA PRO A 172 -11.43 10.53 -21.73
C PRO A 172 -12.89 10.12 -21.48
N MET A 173 -13.20 9.68 -20.26
CA MET A 173 -14.51 9.16 -19.88
C MET A 173 -15.30 10.09 -18.94
N CYS A 174 -14.68 11.16 -18.40
CA CYS A 174 -15.28 11.91 -17.29
C CYS A 174 -16.10 13.13 -17.74
N SER A 175 -16.04 13.54 -19.02
CA SER A 175 -16.95 14.56 -19.57
C SER A 175 -18.18 14.00 -20.29
N ALA A 176 -18.46 12.69 -20.18
CA ALA A 176 -19.65 12.10 -20.80
C ALA A 176 -20.96 12.68 -20.24
N GLY A 177 -20.96 13.18 -19.00
CA GLY A 177 -22.15 13.77 -18.37
C GLY A 177 -22.48 15.20 -18.82
N GLU A 178 -21.50 15.99 -19.26
CA GLU A 178 -21.75 17.36 -19.72
C GLU A 178 -22.12 17.38 -21.21
N VAL A 179 -21.52 16.50 -22.03
CA VAL A 179 -21.81 16.40 -23.47
C VAL A 179 -23.12 15.64 -23.73
N GLU A 180 -23.51 14.67 -22.89
CA GLU A 180 -24.86 14.07 -22.97
C GLU A 180 -25.95 15.07 -22.59
N MET A 181 -25.68 16.01 -21.67
CA MET A 181 -26.65 17.06 -21.33
C MET A 181 -26.79 18.11 -22.45
N GLU A 182 -25.69 18.56 -23.05
CA GLU A 182 -25.75 19.49 -24.19
C GLU A 182 -26.43 18.85 -25.42
N LEU A 183 -26.17 17.58 -25.73
CA LEU A 183 -26.85 16.89 -26.83
C LEU A 183 -28.34 16.64 -26.55
N HIS A 184 -28.73 16.47 -25.29
CA HIS A 184 -30.14 16.32 -24.92
C HIS A 184 -30.88 17.66 -24.97
N GLU A 185 -30.27 18.76 -24.54
CA GLU A 185 -30.80 20.11 -24.69
C GLU A 185 -30.95 20.48 -26.18
N GLU A 186 -29.95 20.20 -27.01
CA GLU A 186 -30.03 20.47 -28.46
C GLU A 186 -31.13 19.64 -29.13
N GLN A 187 -31.33 18.38 -28.73
CA GLN A 187 -32.45 17.55 -29.21
C GLN A 187 -33.81 18.05 -28.75
N ILE A 188 -33.93 18.55 -27.50
CA ILE A 188 -35.17 19.14 -26.99
C ILE A 188 -35.50 20.45 -27.73
N GLU A 189 -34.51 21.29 -28.00
CA GLU A 189 -34.69 22.51 -28.80
C GLU A 189 -35.07 22.20 -30.25
N LEU A 190 -34.46 21.19 -30.87
CA LEU A 190 -34.82 20.78 -32.23
C LEU A 190 -36.23 20.17 -32.29
N GLN A 191 -36.63 19.34 -31.31
CA GLN A 191 -37.98 18.78 -31.25
C GLN A 191 -39.05 19.85 -31.00
N SER A 192 -38.80 20.80 -30.10
CA SER A 192 -39.74 21.91 -29.85
C SER A 192 -39.88 22.83 -31.06
N ASN A 193 -38.81 23.05 -31.83
CA ASN A 193 -38.83 23.85 -33.04
C ASN A 193 -39.51 23.15 -34.23
N GLU A 194 -39.45 21.81 -34.33
CA GLU A 194 -40.22 21.06 -35.32
C GLU A 194 -41.71 20.99 -34.99
N GLU A 195 -42.09 20.90 -33.72
CA GLU A 195 -43.50 20.96 -33.28
C GLU A 195 -44.13 22.34 -33.51
N LEU A 196 -43.33 23.41 -33.48
CA LEU A 196 -43.76 24.77 -33.81
C LEU A 196 -43.84 25.02 -35.32
N LYS A 197 -43.03 24.32 -36.14
CA LYS A 197 -43.11 24.41 -37.61
C LYS A 197 -44.31 23.67 -38.19
N LEU A 198 -44.85 22.65 -37.51
CA LEU A 198 -46.05 21.92 -37.96
C LEU A 198 -47.38 22.59 -37.54
N LYS A 199 -47.37 23.54 -36.59
CA LYS A 199 -48.60 24.21 -36.12
C LYS A 199 -48.83 25.61 -36.69
N SER A 200 -47.88 26.18 -37.44
CA SER A 200 -48.01 27.51 -38.07
C SER A 200 -48.21 27.47 -39.60
N GLY A 201 -48.40 26.29 -40.19
CA GLY A 201 -48.35 26.09 -41.65
C GLY A 201 -49.68 26.13 -42.42
N TYR A 202 -50.83 26.33 -41.78
CA TYR A 202 -52.14 26.31 -42.44
C TYR A 202 -53.09 27.38 -41.90
N GLN A 203 -52.76 28.66 -42.16
CA GLN A 203 -53.72 29.76 -41.99
C GLN A 203 -53.29 31.01 -42.77
N GLN A 204 -53.17 30.88 -44.10
CA GLN A 204 -53.36 31.95 -45.09
C GLN A 204 -53.09 31.38 -46.49
N PHE A 205 -54.14 30.84 -47.11
CA PHE A 205 -54.59 30.99 -48.52
C PHE A 205 -55.85 30.15 -48.70
#